data_AF-A0A7S3ILF5-F1
#
_entry.id   AF-A0A7S3ILF5-F1
#
_cell.length_a   1.000
_cell.length_b   1.000
_cell.length_c   1.000
_cell.angle_alpha   90.00
_cell.angle_beta   90.00
_cell.angle_gamma   90.00
#
_symmetry.space_group_name_H-M   'P 1'
#
loop_
_entity.id
_entity.type
_entity.pdbx_description
1 polymer ?
#
loop_
_entity_poly.entity_id
_entity_poly.type
_entity_poly.pdbx_seq_one_letter_code
_entity_poly.pdbx_strand_id
1 'polypeptide(L)'
;SSDFGKISCDRVSQMKGIQISGVLGDQQAACLGHVLREGQVKNTYGTGCFLLQNTGSKPVQSKNGLLTTMCYKIGDNTQYALEGAVEIAGAAIQWAKQVGFIQSPKELEPLASSVEDCGDVYFVP
;
A
#
# COMPACT_ATOMS: atom_id res chain seq x y z
N SER A 1 4.76 5.15 24.16
CA SER A 1 6.22 5.31 24.33
C SER A 1 6.84 5.34 22.93
N SER A 2 7.65 6.35 22.62
CA SER A 2 8.42 6.47 21.37
C SER A 2 9.86 5.99 21.53
N ASP A 3 10.15 5.23 22.59
CA ASP A 3 11.46 4.65 22.85
C ASP A 3 11.47 3.17 22.47
N PHE A 4 12.02 2.88 21.30
CA PHE A 4 12.24 1.52 20.80
C PHE A 4 13.69 1.05 21.03
N GLY A 5 14.47 1.81 21.82
CA GLY A 5 15.88 1.56 22.08
C GLY A 5 16.83 2.27 21.12
N LYS A 6 18.11 1.95 21.27
CA LYS A 6 19.22 2.54 20.50
C LYS A 6 19.94 1.46 19.71
N ILE A 7 20.48 1.84 18.55
CA ILE A 7 21.27 0.94 17.71
C ILE A 7 22.56 0.57 18.46
N SER A 8 22.78 -0.73 18.70
CA SER A 8 23.98 -1.25 19.36
C SER A 8 24.85 -2.14 18.46
N CYS A 9 24.38 -2.46 17.25
CA CYS A 9 25.01 -3.40 16.33
C CYS A 9 26.30 -2.85 15.70
N ASP A 10 27.40 -3.59 15.84
CA ASP A 10 28.71 -3.19 15.30
C ASP A 10 28.82 -3.27 13.77
N ARG A 11 27.88 -3.98 13.10
CA ARG A 11 27.81 -4.01 11.61
C ARG A 11 27.45 -2.66 11.00
N VAL A 12 26.90 -1.75 11.81
CA VAL A 12 26.51 -0.39 11.43
C VAL A 12 27.05 0.60 12.47
N SER A 13 28.35 0.49 12.77
CA SER A 13 29.03 1.23 13.85
C SER A 13 28.85 2.76 13.76
N GLN A 14 28.73 3.31 12.56
CA GLN A 14 28.44 4.73 12.32
C GLN A 14 27.08 5.21 12.84
N MET A 15 26.12 4.28 13.05
CA MET A 15 24.79 4.56 13.60
C MET A 15 24.67 4.17 15.08
N LYS A 16 25.75 3.70 15.72
CA LYS A 16 25.73 3.23 17.11
C LYS A 16 25.29 4.35 18.05
N GLY A 17 24.35 4.04 18.93
CA GLY A 17 23.77 4.99 19.89
C GLY A 17 22.63 5.85 19.34
N ILE A 18 22.33 5.83 18.03
CA ILE A 18 21.17 6.53 17.47
C ILE A 18 19.89 5.85 17.97
N GLN A 19 18.92 6.68 18.39
CA GLN A 19 17.63 6.23 18.89
C GLN A 19 16.69 5.81 17.74
N ILE A 20 15.98 4.70 17.93
CA ILE A 20 14.86 4.30 17.09
C ILE A 20 13.61 4.96 17.66
N SER A 21 13.07 5.94 16.95
CA SER A 21 11.99 6.82 17.43
C SER A 21 10.61 6.54 16.83
N GLY A 22 10.50 5.60 15.89
CA GLY A 22 9.24 5.28 15.22
C GLY A 22 9.27 3.92 14.55
N VAL A 23 8.12 3.24 14.58
CA VAL A 23 7.88 1.96 13.89
C VAL A 23 6.47 2.00 13.33
N LEU A 24 6.33 1.78 12.02
CA LEU A 24 5.05 1.69 11.33
C LEU A 24 5.11 0.54 10.31
N GLY A 25 3.96 -0.07 10.01
CA GLY A 25 3.79 -0.93 8.83
C GLY A 25 3.99 -0.12 7.54
N ASP A 26 4.33 -0.78 6.44
CA ASP A 26 4.66 -0.12 5.16
C ASP A 26 3.47 0.68 4.59
N GLN A 27 2.27 0.10 4.54
CA GLN A 27 1.07 0.75 4.01
C GLN A 27 0.62 1.91 4.92
N GLN A 28 0.71 1.72 6.24
CA GLN A 28 0.45 2.74 7.26
C GLN A 28 1.47 3.89 7.18
N ALA A 29 2.75 3.57 6.96
CA ALA A 29 3.80 4.56 6.75
C ALA A 29 3.56 5.36 5.47
N ALA A 30 3.09 4.72 4.39
CA ALA A 30 2.70 5.42 3.17
C ALA A 30 1.50 6.36 3.39
N CYS A 31 0.54 5.99 4.24
CA CYS A 31 -0.56 6.87 4.63
C CYS A 31 -0.07 8.10 5.41
N LEU A 32 0.86 7.90 6.34
CA LEU A 32 1.47 8.99 7.10
C LEU A 32 2.31 9.89 6.19
N GLY A 33 3.11 9.32 5.29
CA GLY A 33 3.95 10.06 4.34
C GLY A 33 3.16 10.93 3.36
N HIS A 34 1.95 10.51 2.98
CA HIS A 34 1.02 11.31 2.19
C HIS A 34 0.13 12.25 3.01
N VAL A 35 0.21 12.21 4.34
CA VAL A 35 -0.57 13.05 5.25
C VAL A 35 -2.08 12.94 4.99
N LEU A 36 -2.58 11.71 4.84
CA LEU A 36 -4.00 11.49 4.55
C LEU A 36 -4.88 12.03 5.67
N ARG A 37 -5.85 12.86 5.28
CA ARG A 37 -6.95 13.34 6.12
C ARG A 37 -8.08 12.33 6.16
N GLU A 38 -8.96 12.46 7.13
CA GLU A 38 -10.19 11.66 7.20
C GLU A 38 -10.95 11.71 5.86
N GLY A 39 -11.36 10.54 5.39
CA GLY A 39 -12.03 10.34 4.10
C GLY A 39 -11.07 10.14 2.92
N GLN A 40 -9.81 10.57 3.02
CA GLN A 40 -8.84 10.40 1.93
C GLN A 40 -8.35 8.95 1.81
N VAL A 41 -8.06 8.57 0.57
CA VAL A 41 -7.69 7.21 0.18
C VAL A 41 -6.30 7.24 -0.45
N LYS A 42 -5.49 6.25 -0.12
CA LYS A 42 -4.27 5.89 -0.81
C LYS A 42 -4.45 4.50 -1.40
N ASN A 43 -3.94 4.31 -2.62
CA ASN A 43 -3.80 2.99 -3.22
C ASN A 43 -2.34 2.73 -3.64
N THR A 44 -1.77 1.59 -3.23
CA THR A 44 -0.42 1.15 -3.62
C THR A 44 -0.53 0.09 -4.69
N TYR A 45 0.10 0.31 -5.85
CA TYR A 45 0.14 -0.66 -6.95
C TYR A 45 1.50 -1.36 -6.97
N GLY A 46 1.49 -2.68 -6.85
CA GLY A 46 2.66 -3.57 -6.93
C GLY A 46 2.23 -4.93 -7.50
N THR A 47 2.78 -6.02 -6.98
CA THR A 47 2.32 -7.38 -7.33
C THR A 47 0.83 -7.55 -7.06
N GLY A 48 0.38 -7.13 -5.88
CA GLY A 48 -1.02 -6.88 -5.53
C GLY A 48 -1.31 -5.38 -5.44
N CYS A 49 -2.49 -5.04 -4.94
CA CYS A 49 -2.94 -3.68 -4.74
C CYS A 49 -3.54 -3.51 -3.35
N PHE A 50 -3.08 -2.49 -2.62
CA PHE A 50 -3.51 -2.22 -1.24
C PHE A 50 -4.11 -0.82 -1.15
N LEU A 51 -5.38 -0.79 -0.81
CA LEU A 51 -6.15 0.42 -0.60
C LEU A 51 -6.29 0.68 0.90
N LEU A 52 -5.91 1.87 1.34
CA LEU A 52 -6.15 2.34 2.70
C LEU A 52 -6.89 3.67 2.65
N GLN A 53 -8.01 3.74 3.37
CA GLN A 53 -8.78 4.96 3.59
C GLN A 53 -8.67 5.39 5.04
N ASN A 54 -8.19 6.61 5.32
CA ASN A 54 -8.18 7.13 6.69
C ASN A 54 -9.62 7.42 7.16
N THR A 55 -10.03 6.87 8.30
CA THR A 55 -11.38 7.03 8.89
C THR A 55 -11.41 7.96 10.10
N GLY A 56 -10.34 8.72 10.33
CA GLY A 56 -10.25 9.66 11.44
C GLY A 56 -9.95 8.96 12.76
N SER A 57 -10.39 9.56 13.86
CA SER A 57 -10.11 9.11 15.22
C SER A 57 -11.00 7.95 15.71
N LYS A 58 -11.93 7.48 14.87
CA LYS A 58 -12.86 6.41 15.23
C LYS A 58 -12.69 5.20 14.31
N PRO A 59 -12.67 3.98 14.86
CA PRO A 59 -12.69 2.78 14.03
C PRO A 59 -14.05 2.66 13.35
N VAL A 60 -14.04 2.37 12.05
CA VAL A 60 -15.25 2.11 11.26
C VAL A 60 -15.28 0.62 10.91
N GLN A 61 -16.33 -0.09 11.31
CA GLN A 61 -16.52 -1.50 10.95
C GLN A 61 -17.07 -1.61 9.53
N SER A 62 -16.38 -2.34 8.67
CA SER A 62 -16.85 -2.57 7.30
C SER A 62 -18.09 -3.47 7.25
N LYS A 63 -18.98 -3.19 6.30
CA LYS A 63 -20.11 -4.07 5.92
C LYS A 63 -19.87 -4.81 4.61
N ASN A 64 -18.74 -4.55 3.94
CA ASN A 64 -18.44 -5.01 2.58
C ASN A 64 -17.06 -5.71 2.51
N GLY A 65 -16.64 -6.37 3.59
CA GLY A 65 -15.42 -7.19 3.59
C GLY A 65 -14.09 -6.45 3.73
N LEU A 66 -14.09 -5.13 3.96
CA LEU A 66 -12.86 -4.38 4.26
C LEU A 66 -12.40 -4.62 5.71
N LEU A 67 -11.09 -4.59 5.92
CA LEU A 67 -10.49 -4.68 7.25
C LEU A 67 -10.53 -3.32 7.94
N THR A 68 -10.98 -3.29 9.20
CA THR A 68 -10.78 -2.14 10.07
C THR A 68 -9.41 -2.25 10.73
N THR A 69 -8.54 -1.27 10.51
CA THR A 69 -7.16 -1.28 11.03
C THR A 69 -6.78 0.06 11.65
N MET A 70 -5.66 0.08 12.38
CA MET A 70 -5.04 1.32 12.84
C MET A 70 -4.23 1.94 11.69
N CYS A 71 -4.49 3.19 11.34
CA CYS A 71 -3.74 3.91 10.31
C CYS A 71 -2.38 4.36 10.86
N TYR A 72 -2.38 5.11 11.97
CA TYR A 72 -1.15 5.46 12.71
C TYR A 72 -1.51 5.98 14.10
N LYS A 73 -0.51 6.02 14.99
CA LYS A 73 -0.61 6.67 16.28
C LYS A 73 0.61 7.54 16.52
N ILE A 74 0.40 8.84 16.74
CA ILE A 74 1.44 9.81 17.10
C ILE A 74 1.05 10.46 18.42
N GLY A 75 1.82 10.17 19.47
CA GLY A 75 1.43 10.53 20.84
C GLY A 75 0.07 9.91 21.19
N ASP A 76 -0.89 10.74 21.58
CA ASP A 76 -2.27 10.32 21.89
C ASP A 76 -3.22 10.41 20.70
N ASN A 77 -2.75 10.92 19.55
CA ASN A 77 -3.55 10.98 18.33
C ASN A 77 -3.51 9.63 17.60
N THR A 78 -4.55 8.83 17.79
CA THR A 78 -4.78 7.59 17.04
C THR A 78 -5.71 7.86 15.86
N GLN A 79 -5.30 7.41 14.69
CA GLN A 79 -6.08 7.42 13.45
C GLN A 79 -6.33 5.99 12.99
N TYR A 80 -7.51 5.74 12.44
CA TYR A 80 -7.94 4.43 11.94
C TYR A 80 -8.05 4.45 10.42
N ALA A 81 -8.12 3.25 9.82
CA ALA A 81 -8.34 3.10 8.41
C ALA A 81 -9.25 1.93 8.08
N LEU A 82 -9.89 2.01 6.92
CA LEU A 82 -10.41 0.85 6.20
C LEU A 82 -9.35 0.41 5.20
N GLU A 83 -9.07 -0.89 5.19
CA GLU A 83 -8.08 -1.52 4.33
C GLU A 83 -8.75 -2.54 3.41
N GLY A 84 -8.45 -2.45 2.12
CA GLY A 84 -8.80 -3.44 1.12
C GLY A 84 -7.53 -3.92 0.41
N ALA A 85 -7.43 -5.22 0.18
CA ALA A 85 -6.31 -5.83 -0.52
C ALA A 85 -6.81 -6.65 -1.71
N VAL A 86 -6.14 -6.50 -2.83
CA VAL A 86 -6.28 -7.34 -4.02
C VAL A 86 -4.94 -8.01 -4.24
N GLU A 87 -4.91 -9.35 -4.23
CA GLU A 87 -3.66 -10.10 -4.33
C GLU A 87 -3.04 -10.03 -5.72
N ILE A 88 -3.88 -9.93 -6.76
CA ILE A 88 -3.48 -9.99 -8.16
C ILE A 88 -3.72 -8.63 -8.84
N ALA A 89 -2.66 -7.83 -8.97
CA ALA A 89 -2.65 -6.60 -9.76
C ALA A 89 -1.50 -6.63 -10.77
N GLY A 90 -0.29 -6.20 -10.38
CA GLY A 90 0.90 -6.33 -11.23
C GLY A 90 1.29 -7.79 -11.51
N ALA A 91 0.85 -8.74 -10.68
CA ALA A 91 0.98 -10.17 -10.95
C ALA A 91 0.28 -10.57 -12.27
N ALA A 92 -0.86 -9.99 -12.61
CA ALA A 92 -1.55 -10.25 -13.87
C ALA A 92 -0.69 -9.80 -15.07
N ILE A 93 0.00 -8.67 -14.94
CA ILE A 93 0.92 -8.16 -15.98
C ILE A 93 2.11 -9.12 -16.15
N GLN A 94 2.67 -9.61 -15.03
CA GLN A 94 3.75 -10.60 -15.10
C GLN A 94 3.30 -11.92 -15.72
N TRP A 95 2.10 -12.38 -15.38
CA TRP A 95 1.48 -13.56 -15.98
C TRP A 95 1.30 -13.39 -17.49
N ALA A 96 0.74 -12.27 -17.95
CA ALA A 96 0.55 -11.99 -19.38
C ALA A 96 1.87 -12.06 -20.17
N LYS A 97 2.97 -11.63 -19.56
CA LYS A 97 4.31 -11.80 -20.14
C LYS A 97 4.73 -13.27 -20.20
N GLN A 98 4.51 -14.04 -19.14
CA GLN A 98 4.88 -15.46 -19.07
C GLN A 98 4.15 -16.32 -20.11
N VAL A 99 2.88 -16.03 -20.38
CA VAL A 99 2.09 -16.73 -21.40
C VAL A 99 2.29 -16.17 -22.82
N GLY A 100 3.16 -15.17 -22.98
CA GLY A 100 3.58 -14.64 -24.28
C GLY A 100 2.63 -13.63 -24.92
N PHE A 101 1.64 -13.11 -24.18
CA PHE A 101 0.74 -12.05 -24.69
C PHE A 101 1.47 -10.71 -24.90
N ILE A 102 2.45 -10.42 -24.04
CA ILE A 102 3.32 -9.24 -24.15
C ILE A 102 4.78 -9.66 -23.95
N GLN A 103 5.74 -8.94 -24.52
CA GLN A 103 7.16 -9.23 -24.28
C GLN A 103 7.70 -8.43 -23.09
N SER A 104 7.14 -7.25 -22.84
CA SER A 104 7.50 -6.33 -21.78
C SER A 104 6.29 -5.61 -21.21
N PRO A 105 6.24 -5.33 -19.87
CA PRO A 105 5.20 -4.50 -19.27
C PRO A 105 5.03 -3.11 -19.92
N LYS A 106 6.10 -2.59 -20.54
CA LYS A 106 6.09 -1.28 -21.22
C LYS A 106 5.21 -1.25 -22.47
N GLU A 107 4.82 -2.40 -23.02
CA GLU A 107 3.95 -2.49 -24.20
C GLU A 107 2.48 -2.22 -23.86
N LEU A 108 2.07 -2.38 -22.60
CA LEU A 108 0.65 -2.30 -22.22
C LEU A 108 0.02 -0.94 -22.47
N GLU A 109 0.69 0.16 -22.10
CA GLU A 109 0.14 1.51 -22.28
C GLU A 109 -0.06 1.86 -23.77
N PRO A 110 0.93 1.67 -24.66
CA PRO A 110 0.73 1.84 -26.10
C PRO A 110 -0.37 0.93 -26.69
N LEU A 111 -0.43 -0.35 -26.28
CA LEU A 111 -1.43 -1.29 -26.79
C LEU A 111 -2.84 -0.89 -26.37
N ALA A 112 -3.04 -0.61 -25.08
CA ALA A 112 -4.33 -0.17 -24.55
C ALA A 112 -4.79 1.15 -25.18
N SER A 113 -3.85 2.06 -25.47
CA SER A 113 -4.15 3.35 -26.10
C SER A 113 -4.39 3.26 -27.61
N SER A 114 -4.14 2.10 -28.24
CA SER A 114 -4.32 1.91 -29.69
C SER A 114 -5.76 1.52 -30.08
N VAL A 115 -6.60 1.25 -29.09
CA VAL A 115 -8.02 0.90 -29.23
C VAL A 115 -8.88 1.89 -28.42
N GLU A 116 -10.13 2.09 -28.83
CA GLU A 116 -11.06 3.00 -28.14
C GLU A 116 -11.61 2.37 -26.84
N ASP A 117 -11.84 1.07 -26.84
CA ASP A 117 -12.36 0.32 -25.69
C ASP A 117 -11.87 -1.15 -25.68
N CYS A 118 -12.41 -1.95 -24.75
CA CYS A 118 -12.08 -3.37 -24.59
C CYS A 118 -12.91 -4.33 -25.45
N GLY A 119 -13.86 -3.84 -26.27
CA GLY A 119 -14.68 -4.66 -27.16
C GLY A 119 -15.48 -5.77 -26.47
N ASP A 120 -16.06 -5.47 -25.29
CA ASP A 120 -16.75 -6.43 -24.41
C ASP A 120 -15.87 -7.60 -23.91
N VAL A 121 -14.55 -7.46 -23.97
CA VAL A 121 -13.60 -8.45 -23.43
C VAL A 121 -13.22 -8.09 -21.99
N TYR A 122 -13.47 -9.03 -21.08
CA TYR A 122 -13.14 -8.90 -19.66
C TYR A 122 -12.13 -9.95 -19.23
N PHE A 123 -11.22 -9.55 -18.34
CA PHE A 123 -10.27 -10.44 -17.70
C PHE A 123 -10.42 -10.33 -16.18
N VAL A 124 -10.72 -11.46 -15.52
CA VAL A 124 -10.79 -11.57 -14.06
C VAL A 124 -9.54 -12.33 -13.61
N PRO A 125 -8.50 -11.62 -13.15
CA PRO A 125 -7.22 -12.21 -12.78
C PRO A 125 -7.23 -12.86 -11.39
#